data_AF-A0A7X8DHL6-F1
#
_entry.id   AF-A0A7X8DHL6-F1
#
_cell.length_a   1.000
_cell.length_b   1.000
_cell.length_c   1.000
_cell.angle_alpha   90.00
_cell.angle_beta   90.00
_cell.angle_gamma   90.00
#
_symmetry.space_group_name_H-M   'P 1'
#
loop_
_entity.id
_entity.type
_entity.pdbx_description
1 polymer ?
#
loop_
_entity_poly.entity_id
_entity_poly.type
_entity_poly.pdbx_seq_one_letter_code
_entity_poly.pdbx_strand_id
1 'polypeptide(L)'
;NTLSSPLVAWTPLAGWVSAGVAALIAGDMGSGFLFFGLLVLSGGLLVLYIAWSNPDYYEDVLVATETTFQKKRALAEGQLNPEASSAKKVQVVQTGVGGVGPSTIFYKHLRESFRANRFALWGMSSIIMVSGAALFSLFQGDEGGGILVLLQILMWIQIFLIGSGRGLKELYMHYLYLIPAGSLQKIVWSNLETVFKVLVESLAIFGIAGLIMGESFGLVALATLVYTLFSFLLLGVNYLSLRWTGMSISSGLLVFIYTLAVLVIMLPGLVAAIVLAALAEGLVGGGGILAGLGTLALWELLAGLGCFALSKGVLHNVDMPVMKTSK
;
A
#
# COMPACT_ATOMS: atom_id res chain seq x y z
N ASN A 1 -69.74 12.58 11.41
CA ASN A 1 -69.09 13.46 12.41
C ASN A 1 -67.80 12.85 12.95
N THR A 2 -66.77 12.74 12.11
CA THR A 2 -65.42 12.32 12.53
C THR A 2 -64.58 13.48 13.10
N LEU A 3 -64.96 14.71 12.74
CA LEU A 3 -64.30 15.96 13.15
C LEU A 3 -64.55 16.38 14.61
N SER A 4 -65.52 15.78 15.30
CA SER A 4 -65.86 16.10 16.69
C SER A 4 -65.33 15.06 17.70
N SER A 5 -64.43 14.17 17.28
CA SER A 5 -63.82 13.21 18.18
C SER A 5 -62.67 13.85 18.99
N PRO A 6 -62.58 13.64 20.33
CA PRO A 6 -61.56 14.26 21.17
C PRO A 6 -60.13 13.93 20.74
N LEU A 7 -59.93 12.76 20.15
CA LEU A 7 -58.62 12.27 19.70
C LEU A 7 -58.09 13.04 18.48
N VAL A 8 -58.97 13.50 17.58
CA VAL A 8 -58.57 14.26 16.38
C VAL A 8 -58.19 15.70 16.76
N ALA A 9 -58.83 16.29 17.77
CA ALA A 9 -58.54 17.64 18.23
C ALA A 9 -57.09 17.81 18.75
N TRP A 10 -56.49 16.76 19.30
CA TRP A 10 -55.12 16.78 19.81
C TRP A 10 -54.06 16.39 18.76
N THR A 11 -54.45 16.09 17.51
CA THR A 11 -53.47 15.86 16.45
C THR A 11 -52.76 17.17 16.09
N PRO A 12 -51.40 17.19 16.08
CA PRO A 12 -50.65 18.41 15.80
C PRO A 12 -50.99 18.99 14.43
N LEU A 13 -50.98 20.33 14.34
CA LEU A 13 -51.28 21.11 13.13
C LEU A 13 -52.72 20.95 12.62
N ALA A 14 -53.08 19.81 12.03
CA ALA A 14 -54.40 19.61 11.43
C ALA A 14 -55.53 19.58 12.47
N GLY A 15 -55.31 18.90 13.60
CA GLY A 15 -56.25 18.85 14.72
C GLY A 15 -56.42 20.19 15.39
N TRP A 16 -55.31 20.88 15.70
CA TRP A 16 -55.34 22.20 16.36
C TRP A 16 -56.00 23.28 15.49
N VAL A 17 -55.82 23.26 14.17
CA VAL A 17 -56.53 24.17 13.26
C VAL A 17 -58.03 23.92 13.31
N SER A 18 -58.45 22.66 13.14
CA SER A 18 -59.88 22.33 13.12
C SER A 18 -60.56 22.57 14.47
N ALA A 19 -59.90 22.20 15.58
CA ALA A 19 -60.40 22.38 16.94
C ALA A 19 -60.41 23.86 17.37
N GLY A 20 -59.38 24.62 17.03
CA GLY A 20 -59.32 26.06 17.31
C GLY A 20 -60.39 26.86 16.57
N VAL A 21 -60.62 26.56 15.28
CA VAL A 21 -61.68 27.20 14.48
C VAL A 21 -63.06 26.81 15.01
N ALA A 22 -63.30 25.54 15.33
CA ALA A 22 -64.57 25.09 15.89
C ALA A 22 -64.85 25.71 17.27
N ALA A 23 -63.83 25.84 18.13
CA ALA A 23 -63.96 26.45 19.46
C ALA A 23 -64.28 27.96 19.39
N LEU A 24 -63.63 28.69 18.48
CA LEU A 24 -63.90 30.11 18.27
C LEU A 24 -65.32 30.36 17.74
N ILE A 25 -65.80 29.51 16.82
CA ILE A 25 -67.17 29.57 16.30
C ILE A 25 -68.19 29.23 17.40
N ALA A 26 -67.86 28.30 18.30
CA ALA A 26 -68.71 27.92 19.43
C ALA A 26 -68.72 28.96 20.58
N GLY A 27 -67.92 30.04 20.48
CA GLY A 27 -67.85 31.12 21.47
C GLY A 27 -66.95 30.83 22.68
N ASP A 28 -66.26 29.68 22.71
CA ASP A 28 -65.26 29.37 23.74
C ASP A 28 -63.91 29.97 23.35
N MET A 29 -63.71 31.23 23.75
CA MET A 29 -62.48 31.97 23.44
C MET A 29 -61.25 31.36 24.11
N GLY A 30 -61.40 30.70 25.26
CA GLY A 30 -60.27 30.13 26.01
C GLY A 30 -59.59 29.01 25.24
N SER A 31 -60.36 28.01 24.80
CA SER A 31 -59.82 26.89 24.02
C SER A 31 -59.41 27.30 22.60
N GLY A 32 -60.13 28.25 21.98
CA GLY A 32 -59.78 28.80 20.67
C GLY A 32 -58.39 29.46 20.64
N PHE A 33 -58.12 30.37 21.58
CA PHE A 33 -56.80 31.02 21.68
C PHE A 33 -55.69 30.05 22.10
N LEU A 34 -56.00 29.03 22.89
CA LEU A 34 -55.03 27.99 23.28
C LEU A 34 -54.52 27.22 22.05
N PHE A 35 -55.41 26.70 21.20
CA PHE A 35 -55.01 25.95 20.01
C PHE A 35 -54.31 26.85 18.97
N PHE A 36 -54.73 28.10 18.84
CA PHE A 36 -54.05 29.07 17.99
C PHE A 36 -52.65 29.41 18.53
N GLY A 37 -52.50 29.56 19.85
CA GLY A 37 -51.20 29.76 20.51
C GLY A 37 -50.25 28.58 20.30
N LEU A 38 -50.75 27.35 20.39
CA LEU A 38 -49.99 26.13 20.07
C LEU A 38 -49.52 26.09 18.61
N LEU A 39 -50.34 26.55 17.66
CA LEU A 39 -49.94 26.67 16.25
C LEU A 39 -48.82 27.68 16.06
N VAL A 40 -48.97 28.89 16.61
CA VAL A 40 -47.94 29.94 16.51
C VAL A 40 -46.64 29.49 17.18
N LEU A 41 -46.72 28.85 18.35
CA LEU A 41 -45.57 28.30 19.06
C LEU A 41 -44.88 27.20 18.24
N SER A 42 -45.65 26.29 17.63
CA SER A 42 -45.07 25.25 16.77
C SER A 42 -44.38 25.82 15.53
N GLY A 43 -44.96 26.86 14.91
CA GLY A 43 -44.34 27.59 13.80
C GLY A 43 -43.05 28.30 14.22
N GLY A 44 -43.06 28.97 15.38
CA GLY A 44 -41.88 29.62 15.95
C GLY A 44 -40.76 28.64 16.27
N LEU A 45 -41.09 27.47 16.85
CA LEU A 45 -40.13 26.40 17.12
C LEU A 45 -39.53 25.81 15.85
N LEU A 46 -40.31 25.65 14.77
CA LEU A 46 -39.79 25.21 13.48
C LEU A 46 -38.84 26.23 12.86
N VAL A 47 -39.17 27.53 12.93
CA VAL A 47 -38.28 28.59 12.46
C VAL A 47 -36.99 28.65 13.26
N LEU A 48 -37.06 28.53 14.59
CA LEU A 48 -35.88 28.46 15.46
C LEU A 48 -35.04 27.21 15.17
N TYR A 49 -35.68 26.06 14.97
CA TYR A 49 -34.99 24.82 14.60
C TYR A 49 -34.23 24.95 13.28
N ILE A 50 -34.83 25.57 12.27
CA ILE A 50 -34.17 25.84 10.98
C ILE A 50 -33.02 26.84 11.17
N ALA A 51 -33.21 27.91 11.95
CA ALA A 51 -32.18 28.90 12.22
C ALA A 51 -30.99 28.34 13.03
N TRP A 52 -31.22 27.30 13.85
CA TRP A 52 -30.16 26.55 14.55
C TRP A 52 -29.59 25.39 13.74
N SER A 53 -30.21 25.00 12.63
CA SER A 53 -29.68 23.96 11.75
C SER A 53 -28.53 24.51 10.90
N ASN A 54 -27.43 23.78 10.80
CA ASN A 54 -26.23 24.21 10.09
C ASN A 54 -26.52 24.48 8.59
N PRO A 55 -26.45 25.74 8.12
CA PRO A 55 -26.71 26.10 6.72
C PRO A 55 -25.72 25.46 5.74
N ASP A 56 -24.51 25.14 6.23
CA ASP A 56 -23.37 24.72 5.42
C ASP A 56 -23.40 23.23 5.06
N TYR A 57 -24.43 22.47 5.46
CA TYR A 57 -24.51 21.03 5.17
C TYR A 57 -24.36 20.70 3.68
N TYR A 58 -24.97 21.50 2.81
CA TYR A 58 -24.87 21.29 1.36
C TYR A 58 -23.47 21.61 0.83
N GLU A 59 -22.86 22.70 1.32
CA GLU A 59 -21.49 23.08 0.95
C GLU A 59 -20.48 22.04 1.44
N ASP A 60 -20.64 21.53 2.66
CA ASP A 60 -19.79 20.49 3.23
C ASP A 60 -19.91 19.17 2.45
N VAL A 61 -21.13 18.78 2.04
CA VAL A 61 -21.34 17.60 1.20
C VAL A 61 -20.75 17.81 -0.19
N LEU A 62 -20.86 18.99 -0.77
CA LEU A 62 -20.27 19.33 -2.07
C LEU A 62 -18.73 19.31 -2.01
N VAL A 63 -18.13 19.93 -0.99
CA VAL A 63 -16.68 19.91 -0.79
C VAL A 63 -16.19 18.50 -0.48
N ALA A 64 -16.92 17.72 0.33
CA ALA A 64 -16.58 16.33 0.62
C ALA A 64 -16.66 15.44 -0.64
N THR A 65 -17.67 15.64 -1.49
CA THR A 65 -17.81 14.89 -2.74
C THR A 65 -16.78 15.32 -3.78
N GLU A 66 -16.48 16.61 -3.90
CA GLU A 66 -15.43 17.12 -4.78
C GLU A 66 -14.05 16.61 -4.35
N THR A 67 -13.70 16.72 -3.07
CA THR A 67 -12.41 16.22 -2.56
C THR A 67 -12.28 14.71 -2.73
N THR A 68 -13.37 13.95 -2.56
CA THR A 68 -13.39 12.50 -2.83
C THR A 68 -13.25 12.20 -4.32
N PHE A 69 -13.91 12.98 -5.18
CA PHE A 69 -13.81 12.84 -6.63
C PHE A 69 -12.41 13.21 -7.14
N GLN A 70 -11.81 14.29 -6.64
CA GLN A 70 -10.44 14.68 -6.98
C GLN A 70 -9.43 13.63 -6.50
N LYS A 71 -9.62 13.03 -5.31
CA LYS A 71 -8.82 11.89 -4.87
C LYS A 71 -8.98 10.68 -5.79
N LYS A 72 -10.22 10.33 -6.18
CA LYS A 72 -10.49 9.24 -7.13
C LYS A 72 -9.88 9.52 -8.51
N ARG A 73 -9.93 10.77 -8.98
CA ARG A 73 -9.37 11.23 -10.26
C ARG A 73 -7.85 11.22 -10.25
N ALA A 74 -7.21 11.74 -9.20
CA ALA A 74 -5.75 11.70 -9.04
C ALA A 74 -5.23 10.25 -9.01
N LEU A 75 -5.95 9.34 -8.34
CA LEU A 75 -5.65 7.92 -8.38
C LEU A 75 -5.83 7.33 -9.79
N ALA A 76 -6.93 7.66 -10.50
CA ALA A 76 -7.16 7.21 -11.87
C ALA A 76 -6.11 7.74 -12.87
N GLU A 77 -5.61 8.95 -12.66
CA GLU A 77 -4.52 9.59 -13.42
C GLU A 77 -3.12 9.06 -13.05
N GLY A 78 -3.04 8.09 -12.13
CA GLY A 78 -1.80 7.41 -11.76
C GLY A 78 -0.99 8.08 -10.66
N GLN A 79 -1.48 9.15 -10.02
CA GLN A 79 -0.85 9.75 -8.83
C GLN A 79 -1.02 8.85 -7.61
N LEU A 80 -0.25 7.76 -7.59
CA LEU A 80 -0.29 6.66 -6.63
C LEU A 80 0.54 6.88 -5.37
N ASN A 81 0.96 8.11 -5.12
CA ASN A 81 1.68 8.46 -3.90
C ASN A 81 0.68 8.73 -2.77
N PRO A 82 0.42 7.78 -1.85
CA PRO A 82 -0.26 8.09 -0.59
C PRO A 82 0.49 9.16 0.22
N GLU A 83 1.77 9.36 -0.08
CA GLU A 83 2.64 10.39 0.50
C GLU A 83 2.42 11.79 -0.10
N ALA A 84 1.86 11.93 -1.31
CA ALA A 84 1.51 13.24 -1.89
C ALA A 84 0.27 13.86 -1.22
N SER A 85 -0.59 13.00 -0.67
CA SER A 85 -1.72 13.37 0.21
C SER A 85 -1.30 13.64 1.66
N SER A 86 -0.01 13.54 2.00
CA SER A 86 0.48 13.95 3.30
C SER A 86 0.60 15.48 3.34
N ALA A 87 -0.10 16.14 4.26
CA ALA A 87 0.08 17.57 4.57
C ALA A 87 1.49 17.91 5.12
N LYS A 88 2.41 16.94 5.10
CA LYS A 88 3.79 17.10 5.53
C LYS A 88 4.53 17.97 4.52
N LYS A 89 4.97 19.14 4.97
CA LYS A 89 5.84 20.04 4.21
C LYS A 89 7.11 19.30 3.77
N VAL A 90 7.15 18.87 2.51
CA VAL A 90 8.34 18.23 1.92
C VAL A 90 9.41 19.29 1.72
N GLN A 91 10.58 19.09 2.32
CA GLN A 91 11.70 20.00 2.14
C GLN A 91 12.34 19.75 0.77
N VAL A 92 12.21 20.73 -0.13
CA VAL A 92 12.82 20.67 -1.46
C VAL A 92 14.24 21.25 -1.37
N VAL A 93 15.21 20.41 -1.00
CA VAL A 93 16.61 20.85 -0.86
C VAL A 93 17.33 20.96 -2.21
N GLN A 94 16.95 20.15 -3.21
CA GLN A 94 17.57 20.14 -4.53
C GLN A 94 16.52 20.02 -5.64
N THR A 95 16.76 20.64 -6.80
CA THR A 95 15.92 20.58 -8.03
C THR A 95 16.66 19.90 -9.21
N GLY A 96 15.95 19.38 -10.23
CA GLY A 96 16.53 18.64 -11.38
C GLY A 96 16.76 17.12 -11.20
N VAL A 97 16.48 16.29 -12.21
CA VAL A 97 16.69 14.83 -12.17
C VAL A 97 17.94 14.48 -12.97
N GLY A 98 18.82 13.65 -12.42
CA GLY A 98 20.03 13.18 -13.10
C GLY A 98 19.76 12.01 -14.06
N GLY A 99 20.76 11.68 -14.89
CA GLY A 99 20.73 10.54 -15.81
C GLY A 99 20.27 10.86 -17.22
N VAL A 100 20.46 9.91 -18.13
CA VAL A 100 20.11 10.01 -19.56
C VAL A 100 19.20 8.83 -19.93
N GLY A 101 18.08 9.12 -20.60
CA GLY A 101 17.14 8.10 -21.08
C GLY A 101 16.49 7.30 -19.94
N PRO A 102 16.46 5.96 -19.98
CA PRO A 102 15.82 5.12 -18.96
C PRO A 102 16.42 5.26 -17.56
N SER A 103 17.72 5.55 -17.46
CA SER A 103 18.42 5.69 -16.17
C SER A 103 17.88 6.85 -15.33
N THR A 104 17.24 7.85 -15.96
CA THR A 104 16.57 8.97 -15.30
C THR A 104 15.46 8.49 -14.35
N ILE A 105 14.81 7.35 -14.63
CA ILE A 105 13.79 6.76 -13.75
C ILE A 105 14.39 6.39 -12.39
N PHE A 106 15.58 5.76 -12.40
CA PHE A 106 16.27 5.39 -11.17
C PHE A 106 16.62 6.62 -10.32
N TYR A 107 17.23 7.65 -10.92
CA TYR A 107 17.59 8.87 -10.19
C TYR A 107 16.37 9.65 -9.70
N LYS A 108 15.26 9.61 -10.46
CA LYS A 108 13.97 10.15 -10.04
C LYS A 108 13.49 9.44 -8.77
N HIS A 109 13.40 8.11 -8.78
CA HIS A 109 12.95 7.31 -7.63
C HIS A 109 13.84 7.50 -6.41
N LEU A 110 15.17 7.51 -6.62
CA LEU A 110 16.11 7.75 -5.55
C LEU A 110 15.81 9.09 -4.89
N ARG A 111 15.62 10.15 -5.68
CA ARG A 111 15.31 11.46 -5.14
C ARG A 111 13.94 11.54 -4.44
N GLU A 112 12.93 10.89 -4.99
CA GLU A 112 11.60 10.82 -4.37
C GLU A 112 11.68 10.13 -3.01
N SER A 113 12.41 9.02 -2.91
CA SER A 113 12.68 8.36 -1.63
C SER A 113 13.37 9.29 -0.64
N PHE A 114 14.39 10.03 -1.08
CA PHE A 114 15.08 11.02 -0.23
C PHE A 114 14.21 12.17 0.24
N ARG A 115 13.20 12.58 -0.54
CA ARG A 115 12.26 13.65 -0.17
C ARG A 115 11.14 13.15 0.73
N ALA A 116 10.71 11.90 0.53
CA ALA A 116 9.66 11.26 1.31
C ALA A 116 10.08 11.02 2.76
N ASN A 117 11.29 10.50 2.95
CA ASN A 117 11.76 10.03 4.24
C ASN A 117 12.75 10.99 4.89
N ARG A 118 12.69 11.11 6.22
CA ARG A 118 13.63 11.94 6.99
C ARG A 118 15.07 11.42 6.93
N PHE A 119 15.22 10.10 6.79
CA PHE A 119 16.50 9.40 6.74
C PHE A 119 16.81 8.90 5.32
N ALA A 120 16.50 9.73 4.31
CA ALA A 120 16.80 9.46 2.90
C ALA A 120 16.16 8.17 2.36
N LEU A 121 16.90 7.05 2.37
CA LEU A 121 16.41 5.76 1.86
C LEU A 121 15.60 4.98 2.90
N TRP A 122 15.67 5.39 4.17
CA TRP A 122 15.11 4.67 5.30
C TRP A 122 13.72 5.20 5.65
N GLY A 123 12.71 4.37 5.41
CA GLY A 123 11.34 4.65 5.81
C GLY A 123 11.06 4.20 7.24
N MET A 124 9.87 4.53 7.74
CA MET A 124 9.42 4.04 9.05
C MET A 124 9.39 2.50 9.11
N SER A 125 8.98 1.84 8.01
CA SER A 125 8.99 0.38 7.90
C SER A 125 10.41 -0.20 8.00
N SER A 126 11.39 0.46 7.38
CA SER A 126 12.81 0.07 7.43
C SER A 126 13.34 0.13 8.85
N ILE A 127 13.01 1.20 9.58
CA ILE A 127 13.40 1.36 10.99
C ILE A 127 12.80 0.26 11.86
N ILE A 128 11.51 -0.05 11.67
CA ILE A 128 10.82 -1.13 12.40
C ILE A 128 11.44 -2.50 12.09
N MET A 129 11.81 -2.77 10.83
CA MET A 129 12.44 -4.04 10.46
C MET A 129 13.83 -4.17 11.08
N VAL A 130 14.65 -3.11 11.04
CA VAL A 130 15.99 -3.12 11.65
C VAL A 130 15.90 -3.25 13.17
N SER A 131 15.01 -2.52 13.83
CA SER A 131 14.82 -2.64 15.28
C SER A 131 14.26 -4.01 15.66
N GLY A 132 13.32 -4.55 14.89
CA GLY A 132 12.77 -5.90 15.09
C GLY A 132 13.83 -6.98 14.94
N ALA A 133 14.70 -6.88 13.94
CA ALA A 133 15.81 -7.80 13.73
C ALA A 133 16.85 -7.70 14.87
N ALA A 134 17.17 -6.49 15.32
CA ALA A 134 18.06 -6.28 16.46
C ALA A 134 17.47 -6.89 17.75
N LEU A 135 16.18 -6.66 18.03
CA LEU A 135 15.50 -7.27 19.17
C LEU A 135 15.50 -8.80 19.09
N PHE A 136 15.17 -9.36 17.93
CA PHE A 136 15.24 -10.80 17.70
C PHE A 136 16.65 -11.35 17.98
N SER A 137 17.69 -10.65 17.51
CA SER A 137 19.07 -11.06 17.73
C SER A 137 19.51 -11.05 19.19
N LEU A 138 18.93 -10.16 20.01
CA LEU A 138 19.20 -10.13 21.45
C LEU A 138 18.52 -11.29 22.20
N PHE A 139 17.37 -11.76 21.72
CA PHE A 139 16.63 -12.86 22.36
C PHE A 139 17.15 -14.25 22.00
N GLN A 140 17.80 -14.41 20.85
CA GLN A 140 18.24 -15.73 20.38
C GLN A 140 19.44 -16.29 21.18
N GLY A 141 20.18 -15.45 21.91
CA GLY A 141 21.35 -15.88 22.68
C GLY A 141 22.50 -16.38 21.80
N ASP A 142 23.40 -17.17 22.38
CA ASP A 142 24.58 -17.77 21.70
C ASP A 142 24.23 -19.10 20.99
N GLU A 143 22.94 -19.33 20.72
CA GLU A 143 22.47 -20.49 19.97
C GLU A 143 22.84 -20.30 18.48
N GLY A 144 23.76 -21.13 18.00
CA GLY A 144 24.24 -21.07 16.62
C GLY A 144 23.11 -21.20 15.59
N GLY A 145 23.19 -20.41 14.50
CA GLY A 145 22.23 -20.46 13.39
C GLY A 145 21.12 -19.41 13.45
N GLY A 146 21.17 -18.46 14.39
CA GLY A 146 20.18 -17.38 14.52
C GLY A 146 20.01 -16.53 13.25
N ILE A 147 21.08 -16.31 12.47
CA ILE A 147 21.01 -15.60 11.19
C ILE A 147 20.14 -16.32 10.16
N LEU A 148 20.18 -17.66 10.11
CA LEU A 148 19.40 -18.42 9.13
C LEU A 148 17.89 -18.34 9.44
N VAL A 149 17.54 -18.41 10.73
CA VAL A 149 16.15 -18.24 11.19
C VAL A 149 15.68 -16.82 10.88
N LEU A 150 16.49 -15.81 11.19
CA LEU A 150 16.19 -14.42 10.87
C LEU A 150 15.97 -14.22 9.36
N LEU A 151 16.87 -14.76 8.52
CA LEU A 151 16.77 -14.72 7.07
C LEU A 151 15.44 -15.33 6.60
N GLN A 152 15.08 -16.51 7.09
CA GLN A 152 13.85 -17.20 6.70
C GLN A 152 12.59 -16.39 7.07
N ILE A 153 12.54 -15.82 8.28
CA ILE A 153 11.44 -14.96 8.74
C ILE A 153 11.32 -13.73 7.82
N LEU A 154 12.44 -13.07 7.54
CA LEU A 154 12.45 -11.86 6.72
C LEU A 154 12.06 -12.15 5.27
N MET A 155 12.55 -13.25 4.67
CA MET A 155 12.15 -13.66 3.32
C MET A 155 10.64 -13.92 3.27
N TRP A 156 10.07 -14.60 4.27
CA TRP A 156 8.62 -14.83 4.34
C TRP A 156 7.82 -13.52 4.35
N ILE A 157 8.22 -12.55 5.18
CA ILE A 157 7.58 -11.23 5.25
C ILE A 157 7.72 -10.48 3.92
N GLN A 158 8.89 -10.58 3.27
CA GLN A 158 9.22 -9.86 2.04
C GLN A 158 8.31 -10.23 0.86
N ILE A 159 7.85 -11.48 0.77
CA ILE A 159 6.91 -11.95 -0.26
C ILE A 159 5.69 -11.02 -0.31
N PHE A 160 5.13 -10.68 0.86
CA PHE A 160 3.93 -9.85 0.96
C PHE A 160 4.20 -8.36 0.77
N LEU A 161 5.36 -7.87 1.23
CA LEU A 161 5.70 -6.44 1.14
C LEU A 161 6.01 -5.99 -0.30
N ILE A 162 6.71 -6.82 -1.08
CA ILE A 162 7.11 -6.46 -2.45
C ILE A 162 5.94 -6.52 -3.44
N GLY A 163 4.96 -7.41 -3.21
CA GLY A 163 3.80 -7.58 -4.08
C GLY A 163 2.97 -6.29 -4.30
N SER A 164 3.06 -5.32 -3.38
CA SER A 164 2.36 -4.01 -3.46
C SER A 164 3.29 -2.82 -3.77
N GLY A 165 4.49 -3.09 -4.30
CA GLY A 165 5.58 -2.13 -4.42
C GLY A 165 5.38 -0.98 -5.41
N ARG A 166 6.21 0.06 -5.27
CA ARG A 166 6.22 1.27 -6.12
C ARG A 166 6.46 0.98 -7.61
N GLY A 167 7.18 -0.08 -7.96
CA GLY A 167 7.42 -0.47 -9.35
C GLY A 167 6.13 -0.76 -10.15
N LEU A 168 5.14 -1.41 -9.52
CA LEU A 168 3.84 -1.65 -10.14
C LEU A 168 3.05 -0.35 -10.34
N LYS A 169 3.18 0.59 -9.42
CA LYS A 169 2.53 1.89 -9.47
C LYS A 169 3.06 2.74 -10.62
N GLU A 170 4.35 2.63 -10.89
CA GLU A 170 5.01 3.36 -11.98
C GLU A 170 4.50 2.95 -13.37
N LEU A 171 3.96 1.73 -13.52
CA LEU A 171 3.36 1.25 -14.78
C LEU A 171 2.13 2.07 -15.22
N TYR A 172 1.50 2.79 -14.29
CA TYR A 172 0.37 3.67 -14.57
C TYR A 172 0.81 5.04 -15.08
N MET A 173 2.11 5.34 -15.09
CA MET A 173 2.63 6.66 -15.41
C MET A 173 2.94 6.83 -16.90
N HIS A 174 2.31 7.83 -17.51
CA HIS A 174 2.40 8.15 -18.94
C HIS A 174 3.86 8.31 -19.45
N TYR A 175 4.74 8.97 -18.69
CA TYR A 175 6.12 9.22 -19.13
C TYR A 175 6.94 7.94 -19.29
N LEU A 176 6.58 6.84 -18.60
CA LEU A 176 7.29 5.57 -18.74
C LEU A 176 7.20 5.06 -20.19
N TYR A 177 6.05 5.27 -20.84
CA TYR A 177 5.80 4.88 -22.22
C TYR A 177 6.48 5.81 -23.22
N LEU A 178 6.65 7.10 -22.89
CA LEU A 178 7.26 8.10 -23.77
C LEU A 178 8.79 8.00 -23.90
N ILE A 179 9.49 7.36 -22.94
CA ILE A 179 10.95 7.20 -23.02
C ILE A 179 11.31 6.27 -24.20
N PRO A 180 12.17 6.69 -25.15
CA PRO A 180 12.56 5.87 -26.30
C PRO A 180 13.56 4.79 -25.90
N ALA A 181 13.09 3.68 -25.32
CA ALA A 181 13.90 2.54 -24.92
C ALA A 181 13.11 1.23 -24.92
N GLY A 182 13.82 0.10 -24.91
CA GLY A 182 13.20 -1.22 -24.85
C GLY A 182 12.42 -1.45 -23.54
N SER A 183 11.34 -2.23 -23.60
CA SER A 183 10.47 -2.50 -22.44
C SER A 183 11.22 -3.03 -21.22
N LEU A 184 12.22 -3.91 -21.40
CA LEU A 184 13.00 -4.42 -20.28
C LEU A 184 13.86 -3.38 -19.60
N GLN A 185 14.50 -2.50 -20.38
CA GLN A 185 15.36 -1.48 -19.79
C GLN A 185 14.53 -0.58 -18.88
N LYS A 186 13.33 -0.17 -19.33
CA LYS A 186 12.39 0.62 -18.52
C LYS A 186 12.03 -0.08 -17.21
N ILE A 187 11.68 -1.38 -17.28
CA ILE A 187 11.33 -2.18 -16.10
C ILE A 187 12.55 -2.29 -15.16
N VAL A 188 13.72 -2.67 -15.65
CA VAL A 188 14.93 -2.83 -14.82
C VAL A 188 15.30 -1.51 -14.13
N TRP A 189 15.36 -0.40 -14.85
CA TRP A 189 15.69 0.92 -14.28
C TRP A 189 14.62 1.42 -13.30
N SER A 190 13.35 1.08 -13.51
CA SER A 190 12.27 1.41 -12.59
C SER A 190 12.40 0.70 -11.23
N ASN A 191 12.86 -0.55 -11.23
CA ASN A 191 12.95 -1.36 -10.01
C ASN A 191 14.32 -1.32 -9.33
N LEU A 192 15.34 -0.76 -10.00
CA LEU A 192 16.70 -0.69 -9.48
C LEU A 192 16.78 0.05 -8.14
N GLU A 193 15.95 1.09 -7.95
CA GLU A 193 15.88 1.83 -6.68
C GLU A 193 15.37 0.95 -5.55
N THR A 194 14.37 0.11 -5.81
CA THR A 194 13.82 -0.82 -4.81
C THR A 194 14.85 -1.88 -4.42
N VAL A 195 15.57 -2.44 -5.40
CA VAL A 195 16.66 -3.41 -5.14
C VAL A 195 17.78 -2.75 -4.33
N PHE A 196 18.20 -1.55 -4.72
CA PHE A 196 19.25 -0.80 -4.02
C PHE A 196 18.86 -0.46 -2.59
N LYS A 197 17.60 -0.04 -2.37
CA LYS A 197 17.07 0.22 -1.03
C LYS A 197 17.11 -1.04 -0.17
N VAL A 198 16.66 -2.17 -0.69
CA VAL A 198 16.70 -3.46 0.03
C VAL A 198 18.13 -3.89 0.33
N LEU A 199 19.09 -3.63 -0.56
CA LEU A 199 20.51 -3.87 -0.29
C LEU A 199 21.03 -3.05 0.90
N VAL A 200 20.71 -1.75 0.96
CA VAL A 200 21.11 -0.90 2.08
C VAL A 200 20.44 -1.33 3.39
N GLU A 201 19.14 -1.67 3.34
CA GLU A 201 18.40 -2.14 4.52
C GLU A 201 18.91 -3.48 5.03
N SER A 202 19.17 -4.44 4.14
CA SER A 202 19.67 -5.77 4.51
C SER A 202 21.09 -5.73 5.06
N LEU A 203 21.97 -4.88 4.52
CA LEU A 203 23.30 -4.64 5.09
C LEU A 203 23.20 -4.18 6.55
N ALA A 204 22.24 -3.31 6.87
CA ALA A 204 22.02 -2.87 8.24
C ALA A 204 21.42 -3.98 9.11
N ILE A 205 20.40 -4.68 8.61
CA ILE A 205 19.72 -5.76 9.34
C ILE A 205 20.70 -6.88 9.72
N PHE A 206 21.35 -7.48 8.73
CA PHE A 206 22.27 -8.60 8.95
C PHE A 206 23.60 -8.14 9.52
N GLY A 207 24.04 -6.91 9.22
CA GLY A 207 25.23 -6.34 9.84
C GLY A 207 25.07 -6.16 11.35
N ILE A 208 23.96 -5.57 11.80
CA ILE A 208 23.68 -5.39 13.24
C ILE A 208 23.41 -6.74 13.91
N ALA A 209 22.55 -7.58 13.32
CA ALA A 209 22.23 -8.88 13.89
C ALA A 209 23.47 -9.80 13.97
N GLY A 210 24.31 -9.81 12.94
CA GLY A 210 25.54 -10.60 12.92
C GLY A 210 26.58 -10.14 13.92
N LEU A 211 26.67 -8.82 14.20
CA LEU A 211 27.53 -8.29 15.26
C LEU A 211 27.04 -8.69 16.66
N ILE A 212 25.71 -8.71 16.88
CA ILE A 212 25.11 -9.11 18.16
C ILE A 212 25.28 -10.61 18.41
N MET A 213 25.11 -11.43 17.37
CA MET A 213 25.20 -12.89 17.45
C MET A 213 26.63 -13.45 17.31
N GLY A 214 27.64 -12.60 17.01
CA GLY A 214 29.02 -13.05 16.85
C GLY A 214 29.29 -13.93 15.63
N GLU A 215 28.49 -13.77 14.57
CA GLU A 215 28.50 -14.66 13.40
C GLU A 215 29.62 -14.32 12.40
N SER A 216 29.99 -15.30 11.55
CA SER A 216 31.07 -15.09 10.57
C SER A 216 30.68 -14.06 9.49
N PHE A 217 31.66 -13.26 9.06
CA PHE A 217 31.46 -12.27 7.99
C PHE A 217 30.92 -12.89 6.69
N GLY A 218 31.36 -14.11 6.36
CA GLY A 218 30.89 -14.84 5.19
C GLY A 218 29.40 -15.16 5.23
N LEU A 219 28.87 -15.57 6.39
CA LEU A 219 27.45 -15.84 6.58
C LEU A 219 26.62 -14.57 6.48
N VAL A 220 27.07 -13.48 7.11
CA VAL A 220 26.39 -12.17 7.06
C VAL A 220 26.34 -11.65 5.61
N ALA A 221 27.44 -11.72 4.89
CA ALA A 221 27.53 -11.27 3.50
C ALA A 221 26.62 -12.09 2.58
N LEU A 222 26.62 -13.43 2.71
CA LEU A 222 25.76 -14.29 1.90
C LEU A 222 24.28 -14.15 2.26
N ALA A 223 23.93 -14.00 3.55
CA ALA A 223 22.54 -13.76 3.96
C ALA A 223 22.01 -12.43 3.39
N THR A 224 22.84 -11.38 3.44
CA THR A 224 22.53 -10.10 2.79
C THR A 224 22.30 -10.28 1.30
N LEU A 225 23.21 -10.98 0.64
CA LEU A 225 23.16 -11.21 -0.81
C LEU A 225 21.89 -12.00 -1.19
N VAL A 226 21.61 -13.12 -0.52
CA VAL A 226 20.38 -13.91 -0.69
C VAL A 226 19.15 -13.03 -0.53
N TYR A 227 19.03 -12.31 0.59
CA TYR A 227 17.85 -11.47 0.83
C TYR A 227 17.62 -10.41 -0.27
N THR A 228 18.71 -9.86 -0.81
CA THR A 228 18.63 -8.87 -1.90
C THR A 228 18.28 -9.49 -3.24
N LEU A 229 18.81 -10.67 -3.56
CA LEU A 229 18.49 -11.38 -4.78
C LEU A 229 17.09 -11.98 -4.75
N PHE A 230 16.62 -12.40 -3.58
CA PHE A 230 15.23 -12.77 -3.37
C PHE A 230 14.30 -11.58 -3.68
N SER A 231 14.64 -10.37 -3.23
CA SER A 231 13.92 -9.14 -3.62
C SER A 231 13.81 -8.97 -5.13
N PHE A 232 14.95 -9.17 -5.83
CA PHE A 232 15.03 -9.08 -7.28
C PHE A 232 14.17 -10.15 -7.98
N LEU A 233 14.18 -11.39 -7.47
CA LEU A 233 13.32 -12.48 -7.95
C LEU A 233 11.85 -12.13 -7.76
N LEU A 234 11.44 -11.67 -6.57
CA LEU A 234 10.06 -11.30 -6.28
C LEU A 234 9.56 -10.20 -7.22
N LEU A 235 10.39 -9.20 -7.50
CA LEU A 235 10.10 -8.18 -8.51
C LEU A 235 9.89 -8.80 -9.90
N GLY A 236 10.79 -9.69 -10.34
CA GLY A 236 10.68 -10.39 -11.61
C GLY A 236 9.38 -11.19 -11.73
N VAL A 237 9.03 -11.96 -10.70
CA VAL A 237 7.77 -12.74 -10.64
C VAL A 237 6.55 -11.83 -10.69
N ASN A 238 6.62 -10.65 -10.06
CA ASN A 238 5.52 -9.68 -10.09
C ASN A 238 5.26 -9.12 -11.50
N TYR A 239 6.30 -8.84 -12.30
CA TYR A 239 6.10 -8.46 -13.71
C TYR A 239 5.67 -9.64 -14.59
N LEU A 240 6.11 -10.86 -14.28
CA LEU A 240 5.67 -12.04 -14.98
C LEU A 240 4.19 -12.33 -14.73
N SER A 241 3.72 -12.17 -13.49
CA SER A 241 2.31 -12.39 -13.13
C SER A 241 1.39 -11.43 -13.88
N LEU A 242 1.79 -10.15 -14.04
CA LEU A 242 1.07 -9.16 -14.85
C LEU A 242 0.91 -9.58 -16.32
N ARG A 243 1.89 -10.28 -16.88
CA ARG A 243 1.83 -10.74 -18.28
C ARG A 243 0.74 -11.79 -18.50
N TRP A 244 0.59 -12.73 -17.57
CA TRP A 244 -0.35 -13.85 -17.71
C TRP A 244 -1.75 -13.54 -17.21
N THR A 245 -1.86 -12.76 -16.15
CA THR A 245 -3.15 -12.47 -15.52
C THR A 245 -3.90 -11.34 -16.23
N GLY A 246 -3.18 -10.44 -16.90
CA GLY A 246 -3.74 -9.15 -17.31
C GLY A 246 -4.16 -8.33 -16.09
N MET A 247 -4.37 -7.03 -16.27
CA MET A 247 -4.66 -6.13 -15.13
C MET A 247 -6.11 -6.18 -14.63
N SER A 248 -6.90 -7.18 -15.05
CA SER A 248 -8.34 -7.29 -14.80
C SER A 248 -8.74 -8.34 -13.75
N ILE A 249 -7.77 -8.94 -13.05
CA ILE A 249 -8.04 -9.89 -11.97
C ILE A 249 -8.24 -9.16 -10.63
N SER A 250 -9.10 -9.69 -9.76
CA SER A 250 -9.27 -9.15 -8.40
C SER A 250 -7.93 -9.15 -7.64
N SER A 251 -7.65 -8.08 -6.89
CA SER A 251 -6.35 -7.89 -6.23
C SER A 251 -5.95 -9.07 -5.33
N GLY A 252 -6.90 -9.70 -4.65
CA GLY A 252 -6.65 -10.87 -3.81
C GLY A 252 -6.25 -12.13 -4.59
N LEU A 253 -6.89 -12.40 -5.73
CA LEU A 253 -6.55 -13.54 -6.57
C LEU A 253 -5.18 -13.35 -7.24
N LEU A 254 -4.82 -12.11 -7.60
CA LEU A 254 -3.49 -11.79 -8.13
C LEU A 254 -2.38 -12.04 -7.10
N VAL A 255 -2.60 -11.64 -5.84
CA VAL A 255 -1.67 -11.93 -4.73
C VAL A 255 -1.53 -13.43 -4.52
N PHE A 256 -2.62 -14.20 -4.56
CA PHE A 256 -2.58 -15.65 -4.41
C PHE A 256 -1.81 -16.35 -5.55
N ILE A 257 -2.06 -15.97 -6.81
CA ILE A 257 -1.31 -16.52 -7.96
C ILE A 257 0.17 -16.16 -7.86
N TYR A 258 0.47 -14.92 -7.45
CA TYR A 258 1.84 -14.46 -7.23
C TYR A 258 2.55 -15.28 -6.15
N THR A 259 1.93 -15.50 -4.98
CA THR A 259 2.57 -16.29 -3.90
C THR A 259 2.81 -17.74 -4.33
N LEU A 260 1.86 -18.35 -5.04
CA LEU A 260 2.01 -19.71 -5.57
C LEU A 260 3.15 -19.79 -6.59
N ALA A 261 3.23 -18.81 -7.51
CA ALA A 261 4.31 -18.72 -8.49
C ALA A 261 5.69 -18.59 -7.82
N VAL A 262 5.81 -17.73 -6.79
CA VAL A 262 7.04 -17.59 -6.00
C VAL A 262 7.45 -18.91 -5.38
N LEU A 263 6.52 -19.64 -4.73
CA LEU A 263 6.81 -20.94 -4.11
C LEU A 263 7.31 -21.96 -5.13
N VAL A 264 6.66 -22.05 -6.29
CA VAL A 264 7.03 -23.01 -7.35
C VAL A 264 8.40 -22.67 -7.95
N ILE A 265 8.70 -21.39 -8.19
CA ILE A 265 9.98 -20.95 -8.78
C ILE A 265 11.14 -21.10 -7.77
N MET A 266 10.87 -20.91 -6.47
CA MET A 266 11.88 -21.03 -5.42
C MET A 266 12.22 -22.48 -5.06
N LEU A 267 11.24 -23.39 -5.13
CA LEU A 267 11.40 -24.80 -4.73
C LEU A 267 12.67 -25.48 -5.30
N PRO A 268 12.96 -25.45 -6.62
CA PRO A 268 14.18 -26.06 -7.16
C PRO A 268 15.47 -25.45 -6.60
N GLY A 269 15.51 -24.13 -6.37
CA GLY A 269 16.66 -23.47 -5.76
C GLY A 269 16.88 -23.88 -4.32
N LEU A 270 15.80 -24.00 -3.55
CA LEU A 270 15.84 -24.42 -2.15
C LEU A 270 16.28 -25.88 -2.01
N VAL A 271 15.76 -26.77 -2.87
CA VAL A 271 16.19 -28.17 -2.93
C VAL A 271 17.67 -28.27 -3.30
N ALA A 272 18.10 -27.55 -4.33
CA ALA A 272 19.51 -27.53 -4.74
C ALA A 272 20.44 -27.02 -3.64
N ALA A 273 20.03 -25.96 -2.92
CA ALA A 273 20.78 -25.40 -1.82
C ALA A 273 20.92 -26.37 -0.64
N ILE A 274 19.86 -27.08 -0.25
CA ILE A 274 19.90 -28.09 0.82
C ILE A 274 20.80 -29.26 0.42
N VAL A 275 20.65 -29.79 -0.80
CA VAL A 275 21.44 -30.93 -1.27
C VAL A 275 22.91 -30.56 -1.33
N LEU A 276 23.26 -29.41 -1.90
CA LEU A 276 24.65 -28.97 -1.99
C LEU A 276 25.24 -28.61 -0.62
N ALA A 277 24.45 -28.07 0.30
CA ALA A 277 24.89 -27.84 1.67
C ALA A 277 25.27 -29.15 2.36
N ALA A 278 24.41 -30.17 2.28
CA ALA A 278 24.66 -31.49 2.87
C ALA A 278 25.87 -32.20 2.25
N LEU A 279 26.04 -32.12 0.92
CA LEU A 279 27.18 -32.69 0.22
C LEU A 279 28.50 -31.99 0.58
N ALA A 280 28.50 -30.65 0.63
CA ALA A 280 29.68 -29.87 0.95
C ALA A 280 30.10 -30.00 2.41
N GLU A 281 29.15 -30.19 3.33
CA GLU A 281 29.44 -30.46 4.74
C GLU A 281 30.17 -31.78 4.93
N GLY A 282 29.77 -32.84 4.21
CA GLY A 282 30.42 -34.15 4.24
C GLY A 282 31.82 -34.19 3.60
N LEU A 283 32.15 -33.24 2.70
CA LEU A 283 33.42 -33.21 1.96
C LEU A 283 34.45 -32.26 2.55
N VAL A 284 34.03 -31.08 3.02
CA VAL A 284 34.95 -29.96 3.35
C VAL A 284 34.90 -29.60 4.84
N GLY A 285 33.92 -30.09 5.61
CA GLY A 285 33.85 -29.89 7.07
C GLY A 285 33.74 -28.41 7.47
N GLY A 286 32.50 -27.92 7.62
CA GLY A 286 32.22 -26.56 8.16
C GLY A 286 31.83 -25.49 7.12
N GLY A 287 31.89 -25.79 5.82
CA GLY A 287 31.51 -24.85 4.73
C GLY A 287 30.14 -25.10 4.09
N GLY A 288 29.40 -26.13 4.53
CA GLY A 288 28.16 -26.57 3.86
C GLY A 288 27.10 -25.47 3.75
N ILE A 289 26.87 -24.74 4.84
CA ILE A 289 25.88 -23.64 4.90
C ILE A 289 26.24 -22.52 3.91
N LEU A 290 27.52 -22.16 3.81
CA LEU A 290 27.99 -21.13 2.87
C LEU A 290 27.77 -21.55 1.42
N ALA A 291 28.05 -22.82 1.09
CA ALA A 291 27.81 -23.37 -0.24
C ALA A 291 26.31 -23.40 -0.58
N GLY A 292 25.46 -23.76 0.40
CA GLY A 292 24.01 -23.72 0.26
C GLY A 292 23.48 -22.32 -0.03
N LEU A 293 23.86 -21.33 0.79
CA LEU A 293 23.46 -19.93 0.59
C LEU A 293 23.96 -19.36 -0.74
N GLY A 294 25.20 -19.68 -1.13
CA GLY A 294 25.75 -19.28 -2.43
C GLY A 294 24.99 -19.88 -3.61
N THR A 295 24.59 -21.16 -3.50
CA THR A 295 23.76 -21.83 -4.50
C THR A 295 22.38 -21.17 -4.61
N LEU A 296 21.75 -20.89 -3.46
CA LEU A 296 20.44 -20.25 -3.41
C LEU A 296 20.47 -18.86 -4.03
N ALA A 297 21.48 -18.06 -3.70
CA ALA A 297 21.72 -16.76 -4.31
C ALA A 297 21.88 -16.86 -5.84
N LEU A 298 22.68 -17.81 -6.34
CA LEU A 298 22.83 -18.03 -7.77
C LEU A 298 21.51 -18.39 -8.44
N TRP A 299 20.70 -19.26 -7.82
CA TRP A 299 19.38 -19.61 -8.32
C TRP A 299 18.46 -18.39 -8.37
N GLU A 300 18.40 -17.59 -7.32
CA GLU A 300 17.57 -16.38 -7.26
C GLU A 300 17.92 -15.37 -8.34
N LEU A 301 19.22 -15.18 -8.61
CA LEU A 301 19.68 -14.33 -9.71
C LEU A 301 19.21 -14.87 -11.06
N LEU A 302 19.44 -16.17 -11.32
CA LEU A 302 19.09 -16.81 -12.60
C LEU A 302 17.57 -16.83 -12.83
N ALA A 303 16.79 -17.21 -11.82
CA ALA A 303 15.34 -17.24 -11.87
C ALA A 303 14.76 -15.83 -11.98
N GLY A 304 15.31 -14.85 -11.27
CA GLY A 304 14.94 -13.44 -11.40
C GLY A 304 15.19 -12.91 -12.82
N LEU A 305 16.39 -13.13 -13.36
CA LEU A 305 16.72 -12.76 -14.75
C LEU A 305 15.81 -13.47 -15.77
N GLY A 306 15.51 -14.75 -15.54
CA GLY A 306 14.56 -15.52 -16.33
C GLY A 306 13.16 -14.90 -16.31
N CYS A 307 12.65 -14.53 -15.13
CA CYS A 307 11.36 -13.86 -14.99
C CYS A 307 11.33 -12.50 -15.70
N PHE A 308 12.39 -11.69 -15.57
CA PHE A 308 12.49 -10.44 -16.33
C PHE A 308 12.60 -10.68 -17.84
N ALA A 309 13.34 -11.68 -18.29
CA ALA A 309 13.42 -12.02 -19.71
C ALA A 309 12.06 -12.48 -20.27
N LEU A 310 11.30 -13.24 -19.47
CA LEU A 310 9.94 -13.67 -19.78
C LEU A 310 8.91 -12.54 -19.64
N SER A 311 9.23 -11.42 -18.99
CA SER A 311 8.35 -10.24 -18.95
C SER A 311 8.60 -9.26 -20.11
N LYS A 312 9.48 -9.59 -21.08
CA LYS A 312 9.62 -8.85 -22.35
C LYS A 312 8.25 -8.65 -22.99
N GLY A 313 7.86 -7.40 -23.19
CA GLY A 313 6.60 -7.03 -23.86
C GLY A 313 5.44 -6.68 -22.93
N VAL A 314 5.62 -6.74 -21.60
CA VAL A 314 4.59 -6.29 -20.64
C VAL A 314 4.15 -4.84 -20.92
N LEU A 315 5.08 -3.95 -21.30
CA LEU A 315 4.76 -2.56 -21.61
C LEU A 315 4.16 -2.34 -23.02
N HIS A 316 4.25 -3.32 -23.92
CA HIS A 316 3.72 -3.19 -25.29
C HIS A 316 2.29 -3.70 -25.42
N ASN A 317 1.90 -4.65 -24.57
CA ASN A 317 0.59 -5.32 -24.64
C ASN A 317 -0.40 -4.82 -23.58
N VAL A 318 0.02 -3.88 -22.74
CA VAL A 318 -0.83 -3.28 -21.72
C VAL A 318 -1.21 -1.90 -22.22
N ASP A 319 -2.45 -1.74 -22.70
CA ASP A 319 -3.07 -0.42 -22.84
C ASP A 319 -2.86 0.33 -21.53
N MET A 320 -2.51 1.63 -21.62
CA MET A 320 -2.20 2.42 -20.43
C MET A 320 -3.29 2.21 -19.38
N PRO A 321 -2.98 1.52 -18.28
CA PRO A 321 -4.02 0.99 -17.43
C PRO A 321 -4.63 2.18 -16.70
N VAL A 322 -5.89 2.49 -17.00
CA VAL A 322 -6.63 3.46 -16.20
C VAL A 322 -7.01 2.73 -14.92
N MET A 323 -6.61 3.25 -13.76
CA MET A 323 -6.99 2.63 -12.51
C MET A 323 -8.52 2.60 -12.43
N LYS A 324 -9.11 1.40 -12.46
CA LYS A 324 -10.54 1.24 -12.27
C LYS A 324 -10.83 1.60 -10.82
N THR A 325 -11.27 2.82 -10.58
CA THR A 325 -11.87 3.19 -9.31
C THR A 325 -13.10 2.31 -9.13
N SER A 326 -13.07 1.41 -8.15
CA SER A 326 -14.29 0.70 -7.75
C SER A 326 -15.39 1.73 -7.55
N LYS A 327 -16.54 1.50 -8.19
CA LYS A 327 -17.75 2.28 -7.93
C LYS A 327 -18.06 2.24 -6.43
#